data_AF-A0A0N8PTD6-F1
#
_entry.id   AF-A0A0N8PTD6-F1
#
_cell.length_a   1.000
_cell.length_b   1.000
_cell.length_c   1.000
_cell.angle_alpha   90.00
_cell.angle_beta   90.00
_cell.angle_gamma   90.00
#
_symmetry.space_group_name_H-M   'P 1'
#
loop_
_entity.id
_entity.type
_entity.pdbx_description
1 polymer ?
#
loop_
_entity_poly.entity_id
_entity_poly.type
_entity_poly.pdbx_seq_one_letter_code
_entity_poly.pdbx_strand_id
1 'polypeptide(L)' 'KNIGVTHLTNGCYRLHPVEWNIGEAAGALAAYCLQRGVSPRQVRRDSARLADFQSALVQRGVELAWPVLGPV' A
#
# COMPACT_ATOMS: atom_id res chain seq x y z
N LYS A 1 8.07 6.95 8.56
CA LYS A 1 8.94 7.49 7.49
C LYS A 1 10.15 6.59 7.34
N ASN A 2 10.03 5.42 6.70
CA ASN A 2 11.16 4.51 6.46
C ASN A 2 10.97 3.80 5.12
N ILE A 3 11.28 4.52 4.04
CA ILE A 3 11.69 3.88 2.78
C ILE A 3 13.21 3.99 2.78
N GLY A 4 13.91 2.87 2.97
CA GLY A 4 15.35 2.79 2.78
C GLY A 4 15.63 2.57 1.31
N VAL A 5 15.96 3.63 0.57
CA VAL A 5 16.23 3.60 -0.87
C VAL A 5 17.51 4.35 -1.20
N THR A 6 18.11 4.05 -2.35
CA THR A 6 19.34 4.72 -2.80
C THR A 6 19.08 6.22 -3.00
N HIS A 7 20.10 7.08 -2.92
CA HIS A 7 19.93 8.53 -3.12
C HIS A 7 19.24 8.91 -4.43
N LEU A 8 19.49 8.15 -5.49
CA LEU A 8 18.91 8.35 -6.81
C LEU A 8 17.40 8.06 -6.79
N THR A 9 16.99 6.97 -6.13
CA THR A 9 15.58 6.61 -6.00
C THR A 9 14.87 7.45 -4.94
N ASN A 10 15.54 7.84 -3.85
CA ASN A 10 15.03 8.82 -2.88
C ASN A 10 14.69 10.16 -3.54
N GLY A 11 15.51 10.61 -4.51
CA GLY A 11 15.24 11.79 -5.33
C GLY A 11 13.95 11.66 -6.17
N CYS A 12 13.66 10.48 -6.70
CA CYS A 12 12.42 10.19 -7.42
C CYS A 12 11.19 10.06 -6.50
N TYR A 13 11.38 9.71 -5.22
CA TYR A 13 10.32 9.59 -4.23
C TYR A 13 9.98 10.90 -3.50
N ARG A 14 10.69 12.01 -3.76
CA ARG A 14 10.32 13.36 -3.26
C ARG A 14 9.14 14.01 -3.97
N LEU A 15 8.23 13.19 -4.48
CA LEU A 15 6.89 13.61 -4.84
C LEU A 15 6.01 13.33 -3.61
N HIS A 16 5.50 14.41 -3.01
CA HIS A 16 4.61 14.41 -1.84
C HIS A 16 3.49 13.32 -1.85
N PRO A 17 2.92 12.91 -2.99
CA PRO A 17 1.92 11.84 -3.06
C PRO A 17 2.46 10.44 -2.69
N VAL A 18 3.71 10.12 -3.03
CA VAL A 18 4.22 8.75 -2.88
C VAL A 18 4.71 8.46 -1.47
N GLU A 19 5.28 9.44 -0.77
CA GLU A 19 5.70 9.27 0.64
C GLU A 19 4.51 9.07 1.59
N TRP A 20 3.34 9.62 1.23
CA TRP A 20 2.10 9.50 2.01
C TRP A 20 1.47 8.11 1.92
N ASN A 21 1.64 7.41 0.79
CA ASN A 21 1.01 6.12 0.52
C ASN A 21 1.36 5.05 1.55
N ILE A 22 2.57 5.05 2.12
CA ILE A 22 2.94 4.09 3.16
C ILE A 22 2.21 4.38 4.47
N GLY A 23 2.09 5.65 4.85
CA GLY A 23 1.38 6.05 6.06
C GLY A 23 -0.11 5.73 5.95
N GLU A 24 -0.70 6.06 4.80
CA GLU A 24 -2.09 5.78 4.50
C GLU A 24 -2.38 4.28 4.43
N ALA A 25 -1.55 3.50 3.74
CA ALA A 25 -1.71 2.05 3.69
C ALA A 25 -1.54 1.39 5.07
N ALA A 26 -0.59 1.86 5.88
CA ALA A 26 -0.41 1.37 7.25
C ALA A 26 -1.61 1.70 8.15
N GLY A 27 -2.13 2.93 8.05
CA GLY A 27 -3.35 3.34 8.77
C GLY A 27 -4.58 2.55 8.31
N ALA A 28 -4.73 2.34 7.00
CA ALA A 28 -5.79 1.51 6.43
C ALA A 28 -5.70 0.05 6.91
N LEU A 29 -4.50 -0.51 6.97
CA LEU A 29 -4.28 -1.86 7.50
C LEU A 29 -4.64 -1.95 8.98
N ALA A 30 -4.25 -0.96 9.79
CA ALA A 30 -4.62 -0.92 11.20
C ALA A 30 -6.15 -0.87 11.39
N ALA A 31 -6.84 -0.01 10.64
CA ALA A 31 -8.30 0.08 10.68
C ALA A 31 -8.97 -1.24 10.24
N TYR A 32 -8.51 -1.85 9.14
CA TYR A 32 -8.98 -3.14 8.65
C TYR A 32 -8.82 -4.25 9.70
N CYS A 33 -7.65 -4.29 10.35
CA CYS A 33 -7.33 -5.25 11.40
C CYS A 33 -8.25 -5.09 12.61
N LEU A 34 -8.48 -3.86 13.07
CA LEU A 34 -9.38 -3.57 14.19
C LEU A 34 -10.83 -3.94 13.87
N GLN A 35 -11.32 -3.63 12.67
CA GLN A 35 -12.71 -3.94 12.27
C GLN A 35 -12.99 -5.44 12.17
N ARG A 36 -12.01 -6.24 11.74
CA ARG A 36 -12.17 -7.69 11.51
C ARG A 36 -11.59 -8.56 12.64
N GLY A 37 -11.02 -7.95 13.68
CA GLY A 37 -10.40 -8.67 14.80
C GLY A 37 -9.20 -9.52 14.38
N VAL A 38 -8.40 -9.04 13.42
CA VAL A 38 -7.29 -9.81 12.83
C VAL A 38 -5.97 -9.08 13.02
N SER A 39 -4.90 -9.84 13.18
CA SER A 39 -3.55 -9.27 13.20
C SER A 39 -3.05 -8.95 11.80
N PRO A 40 -2.20 -7.93 11.62
CA PRO A 40 -1.57 -7.61 10.33
C PRO A 40 -0.87 -8.83 9.69
N ARG A 41 -0.28 -9.69 10.53
CA ARG A 41 0.41 -10.90 10.09
C ARG A 41 -0.56 -11.94 9.51
N GLN A 42 -1.77 -12.03 10.05
CA GLN A 42 -2.82 -12.89 9.49
C GLN A 42 -3.32 -12.37 8.15
N VAL A 43 -3.46 -11.05 7.98
CA VAL A 43 -3.83 -10.43 6.69
C VAL A 43 -2.81 -10.80 5.61
N ARG A 44 -1.50 -10.76 5.90
CA ARG A 44 -0.45 -11.11 4.93
C ARG A 44 -0.36 -12.61 4.61
N ARG A 45 -0.70 -13.47 5.57
CA ARG A 45 -0.56 -14.93 5.48
C ARG A 45 -1.73 -15.59 4.72
N ASP A 46 -2.91 -14.98 4.79
CA ASP A 46 -4.12 -15.46 4.15
C ASP A 46 -4.36 -14.69 2.85
N SER A 47 -4.32 -15.39 1.71
CA SER A 47 -4.46 -14.78 0.39
C SER A 47 -5.83 -14.13 0.17
N ALA A 48 -6.90 -14.68 0.78
CA ALA A 48 -8.24 -14.11 0.64
C ALA A 48 -8.36 -12.78 1.40
N ARG A 49 -7.81 -12.71 2.62
CA ARG A 49 -7.77 -11.47 3.40
C ARG A 49 -6.87 -10.42 2.78
N LEU A 50 -5.74 -10.84 2.21
CA LEU A 50 -4.85 -9.95 1.49
C LEU A 50 -5.55 -9.33 0.28
N ALA A 51 -6.26 -10.14 -0.51
CA ALA A 51 -7.02 -9.66 -1.66
C ALA A 51 -8.13 -8.69 -1.26
N ASP A 52 -8.90 -9.00 -0.21
CA ASP A 52 -9.95 -8.11 0.33
C ASP A 52 -9.36 -6.76 0.78
N PHE A 53 -8.24 -6.79 1.50
CA PHE A 53 -7.54 -5.57 1.91
C PHE A 53 -7.01 -4.76 0.71
N GLN A 54 -6.43 -5.43 -0.28
CA GLN A 54 -5.94 -4.80 -1.51
C GLN A 54 -7.08 -4.16 -2.31
N SER A 55 -8.23 -4.83 -2.45
CA SER A 55 -9.42 -4.27 -3.09
C SER A 55 -9.91 -3.00 -2.37
N ALA A 56 -9.90 -3.00 -1.04
CA ALA A 56 -10.27 -1.82 -0.26
C ALA A 56 -9.27 -0.66 -0.45
N LEU A 57 -7.98 -0.93 -0.64
CA LEU A 57 -6.98 0.09 -0.95
C LEU A 57 -7.19 0.69 -2.34
N VAL A 58 -7.44 -0.14 -3.35
CA VAL A 58 -7.70 0.33 -4.72
C VAL A 58 -8.96 1.19 -4.78
N GLN A 59 -10.03 0.82 -4.06
CA GLN A 59 -11.24 1.64 -3.96
C GLN A 59 -11.00 3.03 -3.36
N ARG A 60 -9.95 3.19 -2.55
CA ARG A 60 -9.53 4.46 -1.97
C ARG A 60 -8.56 5.24 -2.85
N GLY A 61 -8.27 4.73 -4.05
CA GLY A 61 -7.36 5.36 -5.01
C GLY A 61 -5.88 5.02 -4.82
N VAL A 62 -5.55 4.04 -3.96
CA VAL A 62 -4.17 3.59 -3.79
C VAL A 62 -3.79 2.65 -4.92
N GLU A 63 -2.80 3.06 -5.72
CA GLU A 63 -2.23 2.22 -6.77
C GLU A 63 -1.37 1.10 -6.17
N LEU A 64 -1.69 -0.15 -6.51
CA LEU A 64 -0.97 -1.34 -6.03
C LEU A 64 0.04 -1.89 -7.04
N ALA A 65 -0.03 -1.45 -8.29
CA ALA A 65 0.84 -1.88 -9.37
C ALA A 65 1.09 -0.69 -10.32
N TRP A 66 2.27 -0.68 -10.94
CA TRP A 66 2.59 0.30 -11.97
C TRP A 66 1.68 0.11 -13.19
N PRO A 67 1.24 1.20 -13.85
CA PRO A 67 0.49 1.10 -15.09
C PRO A 67 1.35 0.42 -16.16
N VAL A 68 0.78 -0.56 -16.86
CA VAL A 68 1.42 -1.15 -18.04
C VAL A 68 1.23 -0.18 -19.20
N LEU A 69 2.30 0.54 -19.54
CA LEU A 69 2.33 1.41 -20.72
C LEU A 69 2.56 0.54 -21.95
N GLY A 70 1.48 0.15 -22.64
CA GLY A 70 1.54 -0.42 -23.98
C GLY A 70 1.50 0.69 -25.05
N PRO A 71 2.12 0.50 -26.23
CA PRO A 71 1.94 1.43 -27.34
C PRO A 71 0.46 1.44 -27.74
N VAL A 72 -0.10 2.63 -27.91
CA VAL A 72 -1.43 2.86 -28.51
C VAL A 72 -1.38 2.72 -30.02
#